data_AF-A0A2M7F940-F1
#
_entry.id   AF-A0A2M7F940-F1
#
_cell.length_a   1.000
_cell.length_b   1.000
_cell.length_c   1.000
_cell.angle_alpha   90.00
_cell.angle_beta   90.00
_cell.angle_gamma   90.00
#
_symmetry.space_group_name_H-M   'P 1'
#
loop_
_entity.id
_entity.type
_entity.pdbx_description
1 polymer ?
#
loop_
_entity_poly.entity_id
_entity_poly.type
_entity_poly.pdbx_seq_one_letter_code
_entity_poly.pdbx_strand_id
1 'polypeptide(L)'
;MKQADACTEPGALGALLRREGLYSSNLTTWRRQRDRGALSALTPKKRGRKESVRDPHQAENEKLRRENERLTKRLRQAEIIIDVQKKISQILGIPLATPEEGGND
;
A
#
# COMPACT_ATOMS: atom_id res chain seq x y z
N MET A 1 41.53 4.85 -11.12
CA MET A 1 41.60 3.43 -11.53
C MET A 1 42.11 3.25 -12.94
N LYS A 2 41.54 3.88 -13.97
CA LYS A 2 41.96 3.69 -15.39
C LYS A 2 43.47 3.85 -15.63
N GLN A 3 44.12 4.83 -15.02
CA GLN A 3 45.58 5.03 -15.14
C GLN A 3 46.39 3.92 -14.46
N ALA A 4 45.95 3.46 -13.28
CA ALA A 4 46.59 2.34 -12.58
C ALA A 4 46.40 1.00 -13.31
N ASP A 5 45.25 0.81 -13.96
CA ASP A 5 44.96 -0.37 -14.78
C ASP A 5 45.68 -0.32 -16.15
N ALA A 6 46.12 0.87 -16.59
CA ALA A 6 46.90 1.07 -17.82
C ALA A 6 48.43 0.97 -17.60
N CYS A 7 48.89 0.90 -16.34
CA CYS A 7 50.32 0.70 -16.03
C CYS A 7 50.71 -0.77 -16.26
N THR A 8 51.32 -1.07 -17.41
CA THR A 8 51.81 -2.41 -17.78
C THR A 8 53.31 -2.61 -17.55
N GLU A 9 54.07 -1.52 -17.47
CA GLU A 9 55.52 -1.57 -17.26
C GLU A 9 55.89 -1.86 -15.79
N PRO A 10 56.97 -2.64 -15.55
CA PRO A 10 57.48 -2.89 -14.21
C PRO A 10 57.78 -1.59 -13.45
N GLY A 11 57.18 -1.42 -12.26
CA GLY A 11 57.42 -0.26 -11.40
C GLY A 11 56.61 1.01 -11.75
N ALA A 12 56.01 1.10 -12.93
CA ALA A 12 55.19 2.26 -13.34
C ALA A 12 53.99 2.48 -12.42
N LEU A 13 53.33 1.40 -11.98
CA LEU A 13 52.23 1.46 -11.01
C LEU A 13 52.70 2.04 -9.66
N GLY A 14 53.88 1.64 -9.19
CA GLY A 14 54.43 2.14 -7.92
C GLY A 14 54.84 3.61 -8.00
N ALA A 15 55.38 4.05 -9.14
CA ALA A 15 55.70 5.46 -9.39
C ALA A 15 54.44 6.33 -9.43
N LEU A 16 53.40 5.85 -10.11
CA LEU A 16 52.08 6.49 -10.13
C LEU A 16 51.51 6.62 -8.71
N LEU A 17 51.49 5.53 -7.95
CA LEU A 17 50.95 5.54 -6.58
C LEU A 17 51.68 6.53 -5.67
N ARG A 18 53.02 6.60 -5.76
CA ARG A 18 53.81 7.58 -5.00
C ARG A 18 53.53 9.02 -5.41
N ARG A 19 53.38 9.30 -6.71
CA ARG A 19 53.04 10.63 -7.22
C ARG A 19 51.67 11.09 -6.72
N GLU A 20 50.71 10.18 -6.66
CA GLU A 20 49.34 10.46 -6.21
C GLU A 20 49.18 10.34 -4.67
N GLY A 21 50.24 9.99 -3.93
CA GLY A 21 50.19 9.79 -2.47
C GLY A 21 49.32 8.60 -2.02
N LEU A 22 49.12 7.60 -2.88
CA LEU A 22 48.24 6.45 -2.66
C LEU A 22 49.03 5.20 -2.28
N TYR A 23 48.44 4.37 -1.43
CA TYR A 23 48.97 3.05 -1.10
C TYR A 23 48.31 1.94 -1.92
N SER A 24 49.02 0.83 -2.11
CA SER A 24 48.51 -0.37 -2.80
C SER A 24 47.25 -0.95 -2.11
N SER A 25 47.13 -0.78 -0.79
CA SER A 25 45.95 -1.12 0.00
C SER A 25 44.69 -0.38 -0.46
N ASN A 26 44.82 0.89 -0.88
CA ASN A 26 43.71 1.71 -1.36
C ASN A 26 43.19 1.14 -2.69
N LEU A 27 44.11 0.78 -3.60
CA LEU A 27 43.78 0.18 -4.89
C LEU A 27 43.04 -1.15 -4.71
N THR A 28 43.53 -1.98 -3.79
CA THR A 28 42.91 -3.27 -3.44
C THR A 28 41.51 -3.09 -2.86
N THR A 29 41.35 -2.13 -1.96
CA THR A 29 40.06 -1.80 -1.33
C THR A 29 39.06 -1.30 -2.37
N TRP A 30 39.47 -0.40 -3.26
CA TRP A 30 38.60 0.15 -4.31
C TRP A 30 38.22 -0.87 -5.37
N ARG A 31 39.13 -1.79 -5.76
CA ARG A 31 38.79 -2.93 -6.62
C ARG A 31 37.70 -3.80 -5.98
N ARG A 32 37.89 -4.17 -4.71
CA ARG A 32 36.91 -4.95 -3.95
C ARG A 32 35.56 -4.25 -3.82
N GLN A 33 35.55 -2.93 -3.59
CA GLN A 33 34.32 -2.14 -3.51
C GLN A 33 33.62 -2.04 -4.87
N ARG A 34 34.36 -1.87 -5.96
CA ARG A 34 33.80 -1.88 -7.33
C ARG A 34 33.16 -3.22 -7.65
N ASP A 35 33.83 -4.33 -7.34
CA ASP A 35 33.33 -5.67 -7.62
C ASP A 35 32.09 -5.98 -6.76
N ARG A 36 32.11 -5.60 -5.47
CA ARG A 36 30.93 -5.68 -4.59
C ARG A 36 29.79 -4.78 -5.05
N GLY A 37 30.08 -3.58 -5.55
CA GLY A 37 29.08 -2.64 -6.07
C GLY A 37 28.42 -3.15 -7.35
N ALA A 38 29.21 -3.74 -8.26
CA ALA A 38 28.69 -4.39 -9.46
C ALA A 38 27.78 -5.57 -9.11
N LEU A 39 28.21 -6.43 -8.17
CA LEU A 39 27.37 -7.53 -7.67
C LEU A 39 26.10 -7.03 -6.97
N SER A 40 26.20 -5.97 -6.16
CA SER A 40 25.05 -5.36 -5.49
C SER A 40 24.07 -4.71 -6.45
N ALA A 41 24.52 -4.21 -7.60
CA ALA A 41 23.67 -3.61 -8.62
C ALA A 41 22.93 -4.68 -9.46
N LEU A 42 23.55 -5.85 -9.66
CA LEU A 42 22.97 -6.99 -10.37
C LEU A 42 22.06 -7.85 -9.49
N THR A 43 22.19 -7.75 -8.17
CA THR A 43 21.36 -8.52 -7.23
C THR A 43 19.99 -7.85 -7.09
N PRO A 44 18.86 -8.58 -7.26
CA PRO A 44 17.54 -8.06 -7.00
C PRO A 44 17.41 -7.63 -5.54
N LYS A 45 17.46 -6.32 -5.28
CA LYS A 45 17.26 -5.78 -3.94
C LYS A 45 15.75 -5.80 -3.64
N LYS A 46 15.32 -6.65 -2.69
CA LYS A 46 13.98 -6.53 -2.10
C LYS A 46 13.84 -5.10 -1.58
N ARG A 47 13.00 -4.30 -2.23
CA ARG A 47 12.57 -3.02 -1.67
C ARG A 47 12.02 -3.32 -0.28
N GLY A 48 12.32 -2.46 0.69
CA GLY A 48 11.70 -2.56 2.02
C GLY A 48 10.19 -2.68 1.87
N ARG A 49 9.52 -3.31 2.85
CA ARG A 49 8.05 -3.42 2.86
C ARG A 49 7.51 -2.02 2.55
N LYS A 50 6.83 -1.89 1.40
CA LYS A 50 6.10 -0.66 1.09
C LYS A 50 5.19 -0.48 2.29
N GLU A 51 5.40 0.59 3.06
CA GLU A 51 4.57 0.90 4.20
C GLU A 51 3.15 0.77 3.67
N SER A 52 2.41 -0.22 4.17
CA SER A 52 1.04 -0.40 3.77
C SER A 52 0.36 0.80 4.37
N VAL A 53 0.33 1.90 3.60
CA VAL A 53 -0.58 3.00 3.81
C VAL A 53 -1.90 2.30 3.99
N ARG A 54 -2.32 2.22 5.26
CA ARG A 54 -3.57 1.59 5.67
C ARG A 54 -4.59 2.20 4.73
N ASP A 55 -5.12 1.37 3.83
CA ASP A 55 -5.89 1.82 2.68
C ASP A 55 -6.92 2.82 3.20
N PRO A 56 -6.86 4.11 2.81
CA PRO A 56 -7.65 5.17 3.43
C PRO A 56 -9.15 4.85 3.41
N HIS A 57 -9.56 3.98 2.48
CA HIS A 57 -10.93 3.52 2.31
C HIS A 57 -11.34 2.40 3.27
N GLN A 58 -10.44 1.75 4.02
CA GLN A 58 -10.83 0.66 4.93
C GLN A 58 -11.71 1.15 6.08
N ALA A 59 -11.35 2.28 6.71
CA ALA A 59 -12.13 2.83 7.81
C ALA A 59 -13.51 3.30 7.37
N GLU A 60 -13.61 3.87 6.17
CA GLU A 60 -14.88 4.28 5.57
C GLU A 60 -15.74 3.06 5.21
N ASN A 61 -15.17 2.03 4.60
CA ASN A 61 -15.87 0.78 4.29
C ASN A 61 -16.44 0.11 5.54
N GLU A 62 -15.68 0.08 6.65
CA GLU A 62 -16.18 -0.47 7.91
C GLU A 62 -17.35 0.33 8.48
N LYS A 63 -17.30 1.66 8.41
CA LYS A 63 -18.42 2.53 8.82
C LYS A 63 -19.66 2.28 7.96
N LEU A 64 -19.49 2.27 6.64
CA LEU A 64 -20.57 2.04 5.68
C LEU A 64 -21.22 0.66 5.86
N ARG A 65 -20.44 -0.38 6.16
CA ARG A 65 -20.97 -1.72 6.44
C ARG A 65 -21.83 -1.76 7.70
N ARG A 66 -21.38 -1.10 8.79
CA ARG A 66 -22.16 -1.01 10.04
C ARG A 66 -23.47 -0.24 9.84
N GLU A 67 -23.42 0.85 9.08
CA GLU A 67 -24.59 1.64 8.77
C GLU A 67 -25.60 0.85 7.93
N ASN A 68 -25.14 0.16 6.87
CA ASN A 68 -25.97 -0.72 6.08
C ASN A 68 -26.67 -1.77 6.96
N GLU A 69 -25.92 -2.47 7.80
CA GLU A 69 -26.50 -3.51 8.67
C GLU A 69 -27.57 -2.93 9.61
N ARG A 70 -27.32 -1.74 10.18
CA ARG A 70 -28.30 -1.02 11.02
C ARG A 70 -29.56 -0.66 10.25
N LEU A 71 -29.41 -0.12 9.04
CA LEU A 71 -30.53 0.28 8.19
C LEU A 71 -31.34 -0.93 7.73
N THR A 72 -30.69 -2.03 7.33
CA THR A 72 -31.37 -3.27 6.97
C THR A 72 -32.19 -3.83 8.14
N LYS A 73 -31.67 -3.79 9.36
CA LYS A 73 -32.43 -4.21 10.55
C LYS A 73 -33.67 -3.35 10.80
N ARG A 74 -33.54 -2.02 10.66
CA ARG A 74 -34.69 -1.08 10.81
C ARG A 74 -35.74 -1.29 9.72
N LEU A 75 -35.29 -1.49 8.48
CA LEU A 75 -36.17 -1.76 7.34
C LEU A 75 -36.97 -3.05 7.56
N ARG A 76 -36.29 -4.14 7.95
CA ARG A 76 -36.95 -5.41 8.28
C ARG A 76 -37.98 -5.26 9.41
N GLN A 77 -37.67 -4.48 10.44
CA GLN A 77 -38.62 -4.22 11.52
C GLN A 77 -39.86 -3.45 11.01
N ALA A 78 -39.65 -2.43 10.17
CA ALA A 78 -40.74 -1.66 9.57
C ALA A 78 -41.61 -2.53 8.66
N GLU A 79 -41.01 -3.39 7.83
CA GLU A 79 -41.73 -4.36 6.98
C GLU A 79 -42.62 -5.28 7.81
N ILE A 80 -42.10 -5.82 8.92
CA ILE A 80 -42.90 -6.67 9.83
C ILE A 80 -44.06 -5.90 10.44
N ILE A 81 -43.85 -4.66 10.87
CA ILE A 81 -44.91 -3.81 11.43
C ILE A 81 -46.00 -3.58 10.38
N ILE A 82 -45.61 -3.23 9.15
CA ILE A 82 -46.54 -3.03 8.03
C ILE A 82 -47.34 -4.30 7.75
N ASP A 83 -46.70 -5.47 7.76
CA ASP A 83 -47.39 -6.75 7.54
C ASP A 83 -48.40 -7.07 8.63
N VAL A 84 -48.06 -6.82 9.89
CA VAL A 84 -49.01 -6.99 11.01
C VAL A 84 -50.18 -6.01 10.88
N GLN A 85 -49.91 -4.74 10.58
CA GLN A 85 -50.95 -3.72 10.37
C GLN A 85 -51.92 -4.13 9.25
N LYS A 86 -51.40 -4.62 8.11
CA LYS A 86 -52.21 -5.13 7.00
C LYS A 86 -53.09 -6.32 7.42
N LYS A 87 -52.53 -7.31 8.13
CA LYS A 87 -53.28 -8.48 8.58
C LYS A 87 -54.41 -8.11 9.57
N ILE A 88 -54.13 -7.23 10.53
CA ILE A 88 -55.14 -6.76 11.48
C ILE A 88 -56.27 -6.00 10.77
N SER A 89 -55.91 -5.10 9.86
CA SER A 89 -56.87 -4.37 9.02
C SER A 89 -57.78 -5.31 8.22
N GLN A 90 -57.22 -6.36 7.60
CA GLN A 90 -57.97 -7.37 6.86
C GLN A 90 -58.94 -8.17 7.76
N ILE A 91 -58.49 -8.56 8.95
CA ILE A 91 -59.31 -9.34 9.90
C ILE A 91 -60.45 -8.50 10.47
N LEU A 92 -60.18 -7.23 10.79
CA LEU A 92 -61.14 -6.35 11.46
C LEU A 92 -61.98 -5.51 10.49
N GLY A 93 -61.67 -5.53 9.18
CA GLY A 93 -62.34 -4.70 8.18
C GLY A 93 -62.11 -3.19 8.34
N ILE A 94 -61.09 -2.79 9.11
CA ILE A 94 -60.77 -1.38 9.36
C ILE A 94 -59.81 -0.91 8.26
N PRO A 95 -60.18 0.07 7.42
CA PRO A 95 -59.30 0.56 6.35
C PRO A 95 -58.05 1.23 6.92
N LEU A 96 -56.88 0.91 6.35
CA LEU A 96 -55.62 1.58 6.67
C LEU A 96 -55.59 2.95 5.99
N ALA A 97 -55.18 3.99 6.74
CA ALA A 97 -54.89 5.29 6.15
C ALA A 97 -53.72 5.13 5.17
N THR A 98 -53.96 5.47 3.90
CA THR A 98 -52.89 5.61 2.91
C THR A 98 -52.06 6.83 3.27
N PRO A 99 -50.73 6.72 3.43
CA PRO A 99 -49.90 7.89 3.59
C PRO A 99 -50.04 8.73 2.31
N GLU A 100 -50.52 9.97 2.46
CA GLU A 100 -50.45 10.99 1.41
C GLU A 100 -48.99 11.06 0.92
N GLU A 101 -48.79 10.95 -0.39
CA GLU A 101 -47.49 11.09 -1.03
C GLU A 101 -46.99 12.54 -0.86
N GLY A 102 -46.46 12.83 0.33
CA GLY A 102 -45.69 14.03 0.59
C GLY A 102 -44.38 13.94 -0.17
N GLY A 103 -44.40 14.44 -1.41
CA GLY A 103 -43.22 14.66 -2.23
C GLY A 103 -42.14 15.39 -1.44
N ASN A 104 -40.91 14.94 -1.61
CA ASN A 104 -39.75 15.59 -1.05
C ASN A 104 -38.86 16.05 -2.21
N ASP A 105 -38.87 17.36 -2.44
CA ASP A 105 -37.82 18.12 -3.15
C ASP A 105 -36.42 17.86 -2.57
#